data_AF-A0AAW0XIU8-F1
#
_entry.id   AF-A0AAW0XIU8-F1
#
_cell.length_a   1.000
_cell.length_b   1.000
_cell.length_c   1.000
_cell.angle_alpha   90.00
_cell.angle_beta   90.00
_cell.angle_gamma   90.00
#
_symmetry.space_group_name_H-M   'P 1'
#
loop_
_entity.id
_entity.type
_entity.pdbx_description
1 polymer ?
#
loop_
_entity_poly.entity_id
_entity_poly.type
_entity_poly.pdbx_seq_one_letter_code
_entity_poly.pdbx_strand_id
1 'polypeptide(L)'
;MGFIVSVFAGMTLQKYSLRKSLTTSSVIKIIASLATTLQGIHSRGVVHHDVYQLNVCIRESPGGLQTTLIDFGYASKIKETEVVTSSNIVTYGPSSIGDVEALASLCRILFEENSLTLPMEIKVWLQNVRSLNLAEIMDLGELVKILEKLQ
;
A
#
# COMPACT_ATOMS: atom_id res chain seq x y z
N MET A 1 4.78 -14.67 -19.36
CA MET A 1 5.79 -13.78 -19.97
C MET A 1 6.18 -12.77 -18.89
N GLY A 2 7.32 -12.96 -18.22
CA GLY A 2 7.68 -12.13 -17.07
C GLY A 2 8.39 -10.85 -17.53
N PHE A 3 7.89 -9.68 -17.14
CA PHE A 3 8.59 -8.43 -17.37
C PHE A 3 9.93 -8.44 -16.60
N ILE A 4 11.00 -8.00 -17.27
CA ILE A 4 12.42 -8.01 -16.81
C ILE A 4 12.62 -7.23 -15.49
N VAL A 5 11.64 -6.42 -15.09
CA VAL A 5 11.63 -5.55 -13.89
C VAL A 5 11.96 -6.32 -12.60
N SER A 6 11.47 -7.56 -12.44
CA SER A 6 11.69 -8.34 -11.22
C SER A 6 13.17 -8.61 -10.90
N VAL A 7 14.05 -8.74 -11.90
CA VAL A 7 15.48 -9.00 -11.67
C VAL A 7 16.16 -7.84 -10.93
N PHE A 8 15.73 -6.61 -11.20
CA PHE A 8 16.30 -5.41 -10.57
C PHE A 8 15.57 -5.01 -9.28
N ALA A 9 14.28 -5.33 -9.17
CA ALA A 9 13.43 -4.98 -8.03
C ALA A 9 13.61 -5.93 -6.83
N GLY A 10 14.25 -7.08 -7.02
CA GLY A 10 14.43 -8.10 -5.98
C GLY A 10 13.35 -9.17 -6.02
N MET A 11 13.19 -9.93 -4.93
CA MET A 11 12.22 -11.02 -4.88
C MET A 11 10.85 -10.52 -4.43
N THR A 12 9.78 -11.24 -4.79
CA THR A 12 8.44 -10.88 -4.33
C THR A 12 8.36 -10.92 -2.80
N LEU A 13 7.50 -10.08 -2.21
CA LEU A 13 7.29 -9.98 -0.77
C LEU A 13 6.86 -11.33 -0.19
N GLN A 14 6.05 -12.11 -0.91
CA GLN A 14 5.71 -13.48 -0.52
C GLN A 14 6.96 -14.37 -0.40
N LYS A 15 7.85 -14.35 -1.40
CA LYS A 15 9.09 -15.13 -1.34
C LYS A 15 10.03 -14.64 -0.25
N TYR A 16 10.02 -13.33 -0.01
CA TYR A 16 10.82 -12.71 1.04
C TYR A 16 10.34 -13.13 2.44
N SER A 17 9.04 -13.05 2.73
CA SER A 17 8.46 -13.41 4.04
C SER A 17 8.63 -14.90 4.37
N LEU A 18 8.62 -15.77 3.35
CA LEU A 18 8.91 -17.20 3.51
C LEU A 18 10.38 -17.48 3.85
N ARG A 19 11.30 -16.58 3.51
CA ARG A 19 12.74 -16.76 3.72
C ARG A 19 13.26 -16.02 4.95
N LYS A 20 12.63 -14.91 5.32
CA LYS A 20 13.02 -14.07 6.44
C LYS A 20 11.77 -13.61 7.18
N SER A 21 11.77 -13.82 8.50
CA SER A 21 10.75 -13.25 9.37
C SER A 21 10.80 -11.72 9.30
N LEU A 22 9.63 -11.11 9.13
CA LEU A 22 9.49 -9.66 9.16
C LEU A 22 9.37 -9.19 10.61
N THR A 23 10.02 -8.07 10.92
CA THR A 23 9.79 -7.37 12.18
C THR A 23 8.68 -6.34 12.01
N THR A 24 8.06 -5.90 13.12
CA THR A 24 7.09 -4.80 13.10
C THR A 24 7.64 -3.56 12.36
N SER A 25 8.90 -3.18 12.61
CA SER A 25 9.53 -2.05 11.92
C SER A 25 9.65 -2.29 10.41
N SER A 26 10.02 -3.50 9.99
CA SER A 26 10.10 -3.86 8.57
C SER A 26 8.74 -3.82 7.89
N VAL A 27 7.69 -4.34 8.52
CA VAL A 27 6.32 -4.29 7.98
C VAL A 27 5.85 -2.85 7.85
N ILE A 28 6.06 -2.02 8.88
CA ILE A 28 5.70 -0.58 8.85
C ILE A 28 6.40 0.12 7.68
N LYS A 29 7.70 -0.12 7.47
CA LYS A 29 8.45 0.45 6.34
C LYS A 29 7.92 -0.01 4.98
N ILE A 30 7.58 -1.29 4.84
CA ILE A 30 7.00 -1.84 3.59
C ILE A 30 5.66 -1.17 3.30
N ILE A 31 4.75 -1.14 4.27
CA ILE A 31 3.42 -0.55 4.11
C ILE A 31 3.51 0.96 3.84
N ALA A 32 4.43 1.68 4.50
CA ALA A 32 4.62 3.12 4.26
C ALA A 32 5.09 3.42 2.84
N SER A 33 6.04 2.62 2.35
CA SER A 33 6.54 2.74 0.98
C SER A 33 5.45 2.45 -0.05
N LEU A 34 4.61 1.43 0.19
CA LEU A 34 3.46 1.12 -0.68
C LEU A 34 2.39 2.20 -0.64
N ALA A 35 2.03 2.70 0.54
CA ALA A 35 1.06 3.80 0.68
C ALA A 35 1.52 5.04 -0.10
N THR A 36 2.79 5.42 0.05
CA THR A 36 3.40 6.54 -0.69
C THR A 36 3.41 6.28 -2.20
N THR A 37 3.72 5.06 -2.63
CA THR A 37 3.72 4.67 -4.05
C THR A 37 2.32 4.75 -4.64
N LEU A 38 1.32 4.23 -3.93
CA LEU A 38 -0.08 4.25 -4.34
C LEU A 38 -0.61 5.69 -4.44
N GLN A 39 -0.32 6.56 -3.47
CA GLN A 39 -0.60 7.99 -3.60
C GLN A 39 0.07 8.61 -4.83
N GLY A 40 1.33 8.24 -5.09
CA GLY A 40 2.09 8.72 -6.23
C GLY A 40 1.44 8.36 -7.58
N ILE A 41 0.95 7.13 -7.74
CA ILE A 41 0.26 6.71 -8.99
C ILE A 41 -1.17 7.26 -9.05
N HIS A 42 -1.89 7.30 -7.93
CA HIS A 42 -3.24 7.86 -7.86
C HIS A 42 -3.21 9.34 -8.25
N SER A 43 -2.22 10.12 -7.78
CA SER A 43 -1.98 11.52 -8.17
C SER A 43 -1.75 11.76 -9.65
N ARG A 44 -1.37 10.71 -10.38
CA ARG A 44 -1.18 10.72 -11.83
C ARG A 44 -2.38 10.15 -12.57
N GLY A 45 -3.50 9.96 -11.87
CA GLY A 45 -4.72 9.40 -12.41
C GLY A 45 -4.60 7.91 -12.74
N VAL A 46 -3.78 7.14 -12.03
CA VAL A 46 -3.61 5.69 -12.25
C VAL A 46 -4.02 4.93 -11.00
N VAL A 47 -4.88 3.92 -11.12
CA VAL A 47 -5.21 2.95 -10.07
C VAL A 47 -4.62 1.60 -10.45
N HIS A 48 -4.05 0.87 -9.49
CA HIS A 48 -3.36 -0.38 -9.76
C HIS A 48 -4.31 -1.59 -9.90
N HIS A 49 -5.32 -1.70 -9.02
CA HIS A 49 -6.33 -2.77 -8.93
C HIS A 49 -5.83 -4.17 -8.52
N ASP A 50 -4.53 -4.33 -8.30
CA ASP A 50 -3.92 -5.65 -8.07
C ASP A 50 -2.76 -5.56 -7.08
N VAL A 51 -3.03 -4.94 -5.92
CA VAL A 51 -2.05 -4.75 -4.85
C VAL A 51 -2.07 -5.96 -3.92
N TYR A 52 -1.00 -6.77 -3.96
CA TYR A 52 -0.84 -7.94 -3.10
C TYR A 52 0.62 -8.41 -3.11
N GLN A 53 0.95 -9.36 -2.22
CA GLN A 53 2.32 -9.82 -1.96
C GLN A 53 3.11 -10.41 -3.14
N LEU A 54 2.47 -10.76 -4.26
CA LEU A 54 3.15 -11.18 -5.48
C LEU A 54 3.54 -10.00 -6.39
N ASN A 55 2.82 -8.88 -6.32
CA ASN A 55 3.08 -7.66 -7.07
C ASN A 55 3.93 -6.65 -6.29
N VAL A 56 4.50 -7.06 -5.16
CA VAL A 56 5.43 -6.25 -4.37
C VAL A 56 6.77 -6.96 -4.36
N CYS A 57 7.83 -6.29 -4.79
CA CYS A 57 9.20 -6.76 -4.71
C CYS A 57 9.94 -6.10 -3.54
N ILE A 58 10.81 -6.88 -2.90
CA ILE A 58 11.68 -6.48 -1.81
C ILE A 58 13.13 -6.72 -2.20
N ARG A 59 13.95 -5.69 -2.00
CA ARG A 59 15.39 -5.74 -2.16
C ARG A 59 16.08 -5.18 -0.92
N GLU A 60 17.02 -5.94 -0.38
CA GLU A 60 17.91 -5.45 0.67
C GLU A 60 19.01 -4.60 0.04
N SER A 61 19.27 -3.45 0.66
CA SER A 61 20.36 -2.55 0.29
C SER A 61 21.08 -2.06 1.55
N PRO A 62 22.28 -1.48 1.44
CA PRO A 62 22.95 -0.85 2.58
C PRO A 62 22.10 0.22 3.29
N GLY A 63 21.16 0.86 2.56
CA GLY A 63 20.21 1.84 3.11
C GLY A 63 18.93 1.24 3.71
N GLY A 64 18.81 -0.10 3.76
CA GLY A 64 17.63 -0.80 4.26
C GLY A 64 16.81 -1.50 3.16
N LEU A 65 15.57 -1.86 3.52
CA LEU A 65 14.63 -2.52 2.61
C LEU A 65 14.10 -1.51 1.58
N GLN A 66 14.30 -1.83 0.31
CA GLN A 66 13.66 -1.16 -0.81
C GLN A 66 12.44 -1.96 -1.24
N THR A 67 11.29 -1.30 -1.28
CA THR A 67 10.01 -1.87 -1.74
C THR A 67 9.70 -1.33 -3.12
N THR A 68 9.18 -2.18 -4.02
CA THR A 68 8.79 -1.78 -5.38
C THR A 68 7.47 -2.45 -5.74
N LEU A 69 6.45 -1.65 -6.06
CA LEU A 69 5.21 -2.14 -6.65
C LEU A 69 5.44 -2.43 -8.13
N ILE A 70 5.04 -3.61 -8.59
CA ILE A 70 5.20 -4.09 -9.96
C ILE A 70 3.86 -4.55 -10.54
N ASP A 71 3.85 -4.78 -11.85
CA ASP A 71 2.72 -5.34 -12.61
C ASP A 71 1.45 -4.47 -12.67
N PHE A 72 1.51 -3.48 -13.56
CA PHE A 72 0.37 -2.61 -13.89
C PHE A 72 -0.56 -3.22 -14.95
N GLY A 73 -0.57 -4.55 -15.13
CA GLY A 73 -1.37 -5.22 -16.17
C GLY A 73 -2.88 -5.00 -16.04
N TYR A 74 -3.37 -4.79 -14.81
CA TYR A 74 -4.78 -4.45 -14.51
C TYR A 74 -5.01 -2.97 -14.26
N ALA A 75 -3.97 -2.14 -14.35
CA ALA A 75 -4.07 -0.74 -13.99
C ALA A 75 -5.00 0.02 -14.93
N SER A 76 -5.78 0.94 -14.37
CA SER A 76 -6.69 1.80 -15.13
C SER A 76 -6.37 3.27 -14.91
N LYS A 77 -6.74 4.10 -15.88
CA LYS A 77 -6.80 5.54 -15.65
C LYS A 77 -8.06 5.87 -14.83
N ILE A 78 -7.91 6.71 -13.81
CA ILE A 78 -9.04 7.37 -13.14
C ILE A 78 -9.70 8.24 -14.21
N LYS A 79 -10.95 7.94 -14.57
CA LYS A 79 -11.75 8.90 -15.32
C LYS A 79 -11.94 10.09 -14.39
N GLU A 80 -11.53 11.28 -14.80
CA GLU A 80 -11.84 12.52 -14.09
C GLU A 80 -13.34 12.56 -13.84
N THR A 81 -13.72 12.19 -12.62
CA THR A 81 -15.02 12.49 -12.07
C THR A 81 -14.65 13.54 -11.06
N GLU A 82 -14.87 14.81 -11.41
CA GLU A 82 -14.62 15.95 -10.53
C GLU A 82 -15.32 15.70 -9.19
N VAL A 83 -14.56 15.31 -8.17
CA VAL A 83 -15.01 15.41 -6.79
C VAL A 83 -14.26 16.61 -6.22
N VAL A 84 -14.81 17.80 -6.48
CA VAL A 84 -14.38 19.03 -5.84
C VAL A 84 -14.95 19.01 -4.43
N THR A 85 -14.14 18.62 -3.44
CA THR A 85 -14.42 18.95 -2.04
C THR A 85 -13.74 20.26 -1.67
N SER A 86 -14.42 21.07 -0.87
CA SER A 86 -14.08 22.47 -0.53
C SER A 86 -12.76 22.67 0.25
N SER A 87 -11.88 21.68 0.28
CA SER A 87 -10.78 21.58 1.23
C SER A 87 -9.49 21.03 0.63
N ASN A 88 -9.03 21.47 -0.55
CA ASN A 88 -7.70 21.12 -1.14
C ASN A 88 -7.28 19.62 -1.13
N ILE A 89 -8.20 18.70 -0.89
CA ILE A 89 -7.92 17.26 -0.82
C ILE A 89 -8.29 16.68 -2.16
N VAL A 90 -7.27 16.34 -2.95
CA VAL A 90 -7.44 15.57 -4.19
C VAL A 90 -7.92 14.18 -3.78
N THR A 91 -9.23 13.97 -3.81
CA THR A 91 -9.83 12.67 -3.55
C THR A 91 -9.85 11.93 -4.89
N TYR A 92 -8.95 10.97 -5.05
CA TYR A 92 -9.02 10.03 -6.15
C TYR A 92 -10.35 9.29 -6.00
N GLY A 93 -11.21 9.37 -7.02
CA GLY A 93 -12.61 8.94 -6.92
C GLY A 93 -12.79 7.47 -6.48
N PRO A 94 -14.04 6.98 -6.38
CA PRO A 94 -14.38 5.66 -5.82
C PRO A 94 -13.54 4.49 -6.35
N SER A 95 -12.99 4.63 -7.55
CA SER A 95 -12.11 3.65 -8.20
C SER A 95 -10.80 3.35 -7.44
N SER A 96 -10.24 4.27 -6.65
CA SER A 96 -8.99 4.02 -5.91
C SER A 96 -9.20 3.27 -4.59
N ILE A 97 -10.44 3.16 -4.09
CA ILE A 97 -10.79 2.49 -2.83
C ILE A 97 -10.27 1.05 -2.82
N GLY A 98 -10.34 0.36 -3.97
CA GLY A 98 -9.83 -1.01 -4.09
C GLY A 98 -8.35 -1.15 -3.74
N ASP A 99 -7.50 -0.21 -4.14
CA ASP A 99 -6.07 -0.23 -3.79
C ASP A 99 -5.85 -0.01 -2.28
N VAL A 100 -6.70 0.81 -1.63
CA VAL A 100 -6.63 1.07 -0.19
C VAL A 100 -7.04 -0.17 0.61
N GLU A 101 -8.14 -0.81 0.21
CA GLU A 101 -8.61 -2.07 0.81
C GLU A 101 -7.59 -3.20 0.63
N ALA A 102 -6.99 -3.27 -0.56
CA ALA A 102 -5.94 -4.24 -0.87
C ALA A 102 -4.69 -4.01 -0.01
N LEU A 103 -4.24 -2.76 0.16
CA LEU A 103 -3.14 -2.44 1.06
C LEU A 103 -3.47 -2.76 2.54
N ALA A 104 -4.70 -2.46 2.97
CA ALA A 104 -5.16 -2.81 4.32
C ALA A 104 -5.16 -4.33 4.55
N SER A 105 -5.57 -5.09 3.54
CA SER A 105 -5.56 -6.56 3.58
C SER A 105 -4.13 -7.10 3.64
N LEU A 106 -3.23 -6.57 2.80
CA LEU A 106 -1.81 -6.91 2.85
C LEU A 106 -1.19 -6.60 4.21
N CYS A 107 -1.48 -5.42 4.79
CA CYS A 107 -1.01 -5.05 6.12
C CYS A 107 -1.43 -6.09 7.17
N ARG A 108 -2.71 -6.48 7.20
CA ARG A 108 -3.22 -7.52 8.12
C ARG A 108 -2.48 -8.84 7.94
N ILE A 109 -2.35 -9.32 6.70
CA ILE A 109 -1.67 -10.57 6.38
C ILE A 109 -0.22 -10.55 6.90
N LEU A 110 0.53 -9.47 6.64
CA LEU A 110 1.92 -9.40 7.09
C LEU A 110 2.06 -9.43 8.61
N PHE A 111 1.17 -8.77 9.35
CA PHE A 111 1.20 -8.84 10.82
C PHE A 111 0.79 -10.22 11.33
N GLU A 112 -0.26 -10.82 10.76
CA GLU A 112 -0.79 -12.13 11.16
C GLU A 112 0.20 -13.28 10.86
N GLU A 113 0.70 -13.38 9.63
CA GLU A 113 1.65 -14.42 9.21
C GLU A 113 2.96 -14.37 9.99
N ASN A 114 3.34 -13.20 10.51
CA ASN A 114 4.55 -13.03 11.31
C ASN A 114 4.28 -13.00 12.81
N SER A 115 3.04 -13.27 13.26
CA SER A 115 2.64 -13.24 14.68
C SER A 115 3.00 -11.93 15.40
N LEU A 116 2.90 -10.81 14.69
CA LEU A 116 3.28 -9.49 15.17
C LEU A 116 2.11 -8.79 15.85
N THR A 117 2.42 -7.98 16.87
CA THR A 117 1.42 -7.11 17.49
C THR A 117 1.19 -5.88 16.62
N LEU A 118 -0.07 -5.64 16.28
CA LEU A 118 -0.48 -4.52 15.44
C LEU A 118 -0.57 -3.23 16.28
N PRO A 119 0.16 -2.14 15.92
CA PRO A 119 0.06 -0.86 16.61
C PRO A 119 -1.38 -0.33 16.63
N MET A 120 -1.77 0.32 17.73
CA MET A 120 -3.16 0.73 17.94
C MET A 120 -3.64 1.70 16.86
N GLU A 121 -2.79 2.62 16.42
CA GLU A 121 -3.07 3.59 15.37
C GLU A 121 -3.36 2.91 14.04
N ILE A 122 -2.56 1.89 13.67
CA ILE A 122 -2.80 1.08 12.47
C ILE A 122 -4.09 0.26 12.64
N LYS A 123 -4.39 -0.24 13.85
CA LYS A 123 -5.62 -0.99 14.11
C LYS A 123 -6.86 -0.13 13.92
N VAL A 124 -6.85 1.10 14.42
CA VAL A 124 -7.92 2.08 14.23
C VAL A 124 -8.10 2.39 12.75
N TRP A 125 -7.00 2.66 12.03
CA TRP A 125 -7.06 2.89 10.59
C TRP A 125 -7.67 1.69 9.84
N LEU A 126 -7.24 0.47 10.14
CA LEU A 126 -7.80 -0.76 9.55
C LEU A 126 -9.28 -0.98 9.87
N GLN A 127 -9.79 -0.47 10.99
CA GLN A 127 -11.21 -0.53 11.35
C GLN A 127 -12.01 0.50 10.53
N ASN A 128 -11.48 1.71 10.37
CA ASN A 128 -12.11 2.77 9.57
C ASN A 128 -12.23 2.37 8.10
N VAL A 129 -11.23 1.67 7.56
CA VAL A 129 -11.29 1.08 6.20
C VAL A 129 -12.47 0.10 6.06
N ARG A 130 -12.86 -0.64 7.12
CA ARG A 130 -13.93 -1.65 7.07
C ARG A 130 -15.34 -1.08 7.30
N SER A 131 -15.47 0.07 7.97
CA SER A 131 -16.78 0.57 8.44
C SER A 131 -17.54 1.43 7.42
N LEU A 132 -16.91 1.78 6.29
CA LEU A 132 -17.43 2.55 5.14
C LEU A 132 -18.75 3.32 5.31
N ASN A 133 -18.63 4.64 5.49
CA ASN A 133 -19.59 5.59 4.91
C ASN A 133 -18.90 6.18 3.66
N LEU A 134 -19.34 5.74 2.47
CA LEU A 134 -18.69 5.87 1.16
C LEU A 134 -18.54 7.32 0.61
N ALA A 135 -18.67 8.34 1.45
CA ALA A 135 -18.65 9.76 1.04
C ALA A 135 -17.44 10.55 1.56
N GLU A 136 -16.70 10.04 2.55
CA GLU A 136 -15.54 10.75 3.11
C GLU A 136 -14.26 9.95 2.87
N ILE A 137 -13.64 10.24 1.73
CA ILE A 137 -12.18 10.32 1.53
C ILE A 137 -11.36 9.34 2.38
N MET A 138 -11.26 8.10 1.93
CA MET A 138 -10.26 7.18 2.48
C MET A 138 -8.89 7.55 1.89
N ASP A 139 -8.20 8.48 2.55
CA ASP A 139 -6.89 8.97 2.10
C ASP A 139 -5.77 8.09 2.66
N LEU A 140 -4.98 7.51 1.76
CA LEU A 140 -3.68 6.90 2.10
C LEU A 140 -2.78 7.87 2.88
N GLY A 141 -3.04 9.17 2.84
CA GLY A 141 -2.32 10.22 3.55
C GLY A 141 -2.49 10.16 5.06
N GLU A 142 -3.65 9.70 5.56
CA GLU A 142 -3.79 9.41 7.00
C GLU A 142 -2.86 8.26 7.40
N LEU A 143 -2.85 7.19 6.62
CA LEU A 143 -1.98 6.04 6.85
C LEU A 143 -0.49 6.43 6.79
N VAL A 144 -0.08 7.21 5.79
CA VAL A 144 1.30 7.70 5.67
C VAL A 144 1.71 8.48 6.93
N LYS A 145 0.88 9.42 7.40
CA LYS A 145 1.14 10.19 8.63
C LYS A 145 1.24 9.31 9.88
N ILE A 146 0.40 8.27 9.99
CA ILE A 146 0.48 7.30 11.08
C ILE A 146 1.81 6.56 11.02
N LEU A 147 2.19 6.06 9.83
CA LEU A 147 3.39 5.25 9.66
C LEU A 147 4.68 6.05 9.86
N GLU A 148 4.73 7.31 9.42
CA GLU A 148 5.86 8.21 9.67
C GLU A 148 6.12 8.43 11.17
N LYS A 149 5.06 8.48 11.99
CA LYS A 149 5.20 8.61 13.46
C LYS A 149 5.70 7.34 14.14
N LEU A 150 5.57 6.19 13.49
CA LEU A 150 5.92 4.87 14.05
C LEU A 150 7.31 4.38 13.57
N GLN A 151 8.00 5.15 12.72
CA GLN A 151 9.35 4.86 12.23
C GLN A 151 10.43 5.44 13.13
#